data_AF-A0A380DNF0-F1
#
_entry.id   AF-A0A380DNF0-F1
#
_cell.length_a   1.000
_cell.length_b   1.000
_cell.length_c   1.000
_cell.angle_alpha   90.00
_cell.angle_beta   90.00
_cell.angle_gamma   90.00
#
_symmetry.space_group_name_H-M   'P 1'
#
loop_
_entity.id
_entity.type
_entity.pdbx_description
1 polymer ?
#
loop_
_entity_poly.entity_id
_entity_poly.type
_entity_poly.pdbx_seq_one_letter_code
_entity_poly.pdbx_strand_id
1 'polypeptide(L)'
;MTSMVSGTLKTNTDLTQILTSLFPCGSITGAPKLNTMKYIKQLESSPRGIYCGAIGLLLPTEDDKMIFNIPIRTIEYNMDKRFMESEQVLQLILSQKMK
;
A
#
# COMPACT_ATOMS: atom_id res chain seq x y z
N MET A 1 -11.90 14.42 -0.34
CA MET A 1 -11.81 14.94 1.04
C MET A 1 -10.67 14.20 1.74
N THR A 2 -9.82 14.91 2.48
CA THR A 2 -8.68 14.34 3.22
C THR A 2 -8.66 14.89 4.65
N SER A 3 -8.12 14.12 5.58
CA SER A 3 -7.91 14.54 6.96
C SER A 3 -6.48 14.18 7.39
N MET A 4 -5.89 15.00 8.26
CA MET A 4 -4.57 14.76 8.81
C MET A 4 -4.68 14.46 10.31
N VAL A 5 -4.03 13.39 10.75
CA VAL A 5 -3.96 13.00 12.16
C VAL A 5 -2.49 13.04 12.58
N SER A 6 -2.20 13.67 13.71
CA SER A 6 -0.85 13.78 14.28
C SER A 6 -0.87 13.44 15.77
N GLY A 7 0.30 13.10 16.30
CA GLY A 7 0.49 12.76 17.71
C GLY A 7 1.97 12.66 18.06
N THR A 8 2.27 12.47 19.33
CA THR A 8 3.64 12.28 19.83
C THR A 8 3.89 10.81 20.13
N LEU A 9 5.01 10.28 19.63
CA LEU A 9 5.40 8.91 19.90
C LEU A 9 5.81 8.75 21.37
N LYS A 10 5.57 7.55 21.92
CA LYS A 10 6.11 7.18 23.24
C LYS A 10 7.63 7.05 23.14
N THR A 11 8.31 7.27 24.27
CA THR A 11 9.73 6.97 24.38
C THR A 11 10.00 5.51 24.01
N ASN A 12 11.12 5.26 23.32
CA ASN A 12 11.54 3.93 22.86
C ASN A 12 10.55 3.22 21.89
N THR A 13 9.75 3.98 21.13
CA THR A 13 8.96 3.39 20.04
C THR A 13 9.86 3.15 18.84
N ASP A 14 10.03 1.90 18.41
CA ASP A 14 10.81 1.57 17.21
C ASP A 14 9.97 1.55 15.92
N LEU A 15 10.63 1.56 14.77
CA LEU A 15 9.98 1.53 13.45
C LEU A 15 9.09 0.28 13.27
N THR A 16 9.50 -0.88 13.80
CA THR A 16 8.74 -2.13 13.66
C THR A 16 7.41 -2.04 14.42
N GLN A 17 7.40 -1.47 15.61
CA GLN A 17 6.20 -1.21 16.40
C GLN A 17 5.25 -0.25 15.67
N ILE A 18 5.78 0.80 15.04
CA ILE A 18 5.00 1.75 14.25
C ILE A 18 4.35 1.01 13.06
N LEU A 19 5.14 0.30 12.25
CA LEU A 19 4.66 -0.37 11.05
C LEU A 19 3.64 -1.47 11.38
N THR A 20 3.91 -2.32 12.38
CA THR A 20 2.99 -3.40 12.78
C THR A 20 1.67 -2.88 13.34
N SER A 21 1.67 -1.73 14.01
CA SER A 21 0.46 -1.09 14.53
C SER A 21 -0.40 -0.48 13.41
N LEU A 22 0.24 0.19 12.46
CA LEU A 22 -0.43 0.94 11.39
C LEU A 22 -0.83 0.08 10.20
N PHE A 23 -0.09 -1.00 9.90
CA PHE A 23 -0.29 -1.78 8.69
C PHE A 23 -1.40 -2.85 8.83
N PRO A 24 -2.09 -3.19 7.72
CA PRO A 24 -2.27 -2.36 6.51
C PRO A 24 -3.10 -1.10 6.81
N CYS A 25 -3.01 -0.10 5.93
CA CYS A 25 -3.64 1.20 6.18
C CYS A 25 -5.17 1.08 6.36
N GLY A 26 -5.71 1.78 7.37
CA GLY A 26 -7.14 1.79 7.68
C GLY A 26 -8.01 2.37 6.57
N SER A 27 -7.51 3.33 5.79
CA SER A 27 -8.30 4.06 4.77
C SER A 27 -8.72 3.19 3.58
N ILE A 28 -8.05 2.07 3.34
CA ILE A 28 -8.29 1.18 2.20
C ILE A 28 -8.73 -0.23 2.62
N THR A 29 -8.86 -0.45 3.93
CA THR A 29 -9.31 -1.72 4.52
C THR A 29 -10.70 -1.59 5.13
N GLY A 30 -11.00 -0.51 5.84
CA GLY A 30 -12.27 -0.28 6.52
C GLY A 30 -12.20 -0.54 8.03
N ALA A 31 -13.34 -0.44 8.72
CA ALA A 31 -13.44 -0.60 10.16
C ALA A 31 -14.58 -1.56 10.54
N PRO A 32 -14.39 -2.46 11.52
CA PRO A 32 -13.15 -2.75 12.24
C PRO A 32 -12.09 -3.47 11.40
N LYS A 33 -10.83 -2.99 11.39
CA LYS A 33 -9.73 -3.43 10.49
C LYS A 33 -9.62 -4.95 10.36
N LEU A 34 -9.56 -5.66 11.49
CA LEU A 34 -9.37 -7.12 11.50
C LEU A 34 -10.54 -7.88 10.88
N ASN A 35 -11.77 -7.40 11.07
CA ASN A 35 -12.95 -8.05 10.50
C ASN A 35 -13.03 -7.79 9.00
N THR A 36 -12.81 -6.55 8.57
CA THR A 36 -12.87 -6.22 7.14
C THR A 36 -11.76 -6.90 6.35
N MET A 37 -10.56 -7.05 6.92
CA MET A 37 -9.48 -7.83 6.30
C MET A 37 -9.84 -9.31 6.07
N LYS A 38 -10.67 -9.92 6.94
CA LYS A 38 -11.18 -11.29 6.71
C LYS A 38 -12.10 -11.34 5.50
N TYR A 39 -13.01 -10.39 5.37
CA TYR A 39 -13.91 -10.31 4.21
C TYR A 39 -13.16 -10.02 2.92
N ILE A 40 -12.20 -9.08 2.93
CA ILE A 40 -11.32 -8.81 1.78
C ILE A 40 -10.65 -10.11 1.31
N LYS A 41 -10.07 -10.87 2.23
CA LYS A 41 -9.42 -12.16 1.92
C LYS A 41 -10.40 -13.21 1.35
N GLN A 42 -11.67 -13.17 1.72
CA GLN A 42 -12.69 -14.09 1.22
C GLN A 42 -13.22 -13.68 -0.16
N LEU A 43 -13.33 -12.38 -0.41
CA LEU A 43 -13.95 -11.82 -1.60
C LEU A 43 -12.97 -11.64 -2.76
N GLU A 44 -11.69 -11.37 -2.47
CA GLU A 44 -10.67 -11.21 -3.51
C GLU A 44 -10.11 -12.56 -3.94
N SER A 45 -10.06 -12.77 -5.25
CA SER A 45 -9.58 -14.02 -5.86
C SER A 45 -8.06 -14.22 -5.72
N SER A 46 -7.32 -13.17 -5.38
CA SER A 46 -5.86 -13.20 -5.24
C SER A 46 -5.36 -12.25 -4.16
N PRO A 47 -4.15 -12.47 -3.60
CA PRO A 47 -3.53 -11.52 -2.69
C PRO A 47 -3.20 -10.20 -3.40
N ARG A 48 -3.38 -9.08 -2.70
CA ARG A 48 -3.14 -7.72 -3.26
C ARG A 48 -1.68 -7.43 -3.65
N GLY A 49 -0.70 -8.22 -3.21
CA GLY A 49 0.71 -7.97 -3.51
C GLY A 49 1.16 -6.60 -2.98
N ILE A 50 1.76 -5.77 -3.84
CA ILE A 50 2.12 -4.40 -3.42
C ILE A 50 0.89 -3.51 -3.22
N TYR A 51 -0.24 -3.76 -3.90
CA TYR A 51 -1.42 -2.91 -3.85
C TYR A 51 -1.97 -2.82 -2.42
N CYS A 52 -2.27 -1.60 -1.95
CA CYS A 52 -2.64 -1.32 -0.55
C CYS A 52 -1.53 -1.64 0.48
N GLY A 53 -0.30 -1.86 0.04
CA GLY A 53 0.89 -2.04 0.88
C GLY A 53 1.48 -0.72 1.38
N ALA A 54 2.80 -0.65 1.47
CA ALA A 54 3.53 0.55 1.84
C ALA A 54 4.79 0.70 0.99
N ILE A 55 5.02 1.90 0.46
CA ILE A 55 6.25 2.30 -0.24
C ILE A 55 6.78 3.54 0.47
N GLY A 56 8.05 3.57 0.85
CA GLY A 56 8.56 4.71 1.60
C GLY A 56 10.07 4.85 1.59
N LEU A 57 10.50 5.95 2.19
CA LEU A 57 11.87 6.36 2.35
C LEU A 57 12.19 6.45 3.85
N LEU A 58 13.33 5.87 4.22
CA LEU A 58 13.93 5.91 5.55
C LEU A 58 15.29 6.58 5.41
N LEU A 59 15.44 7.79 5.94
CA LEU A 59 16.70 8.53 5.87
C LEU A 59 17.51 8.35 7.17
N PRO A 60 18.82 8.03 7.08
CA PRO A 60 19.68 7.80 8.25
C PRO A 60 20.27 9.09 8.85
N THR A 61 19.83 10.26 8.41
CA THR A 61 20.40 11.58 8.78
C THR A 61 19.61 12.24 9.91
N GLU A 62 20.19 13.24 10.58
CA GLU A 62 19.71 13.89 11.83
C GLU A 62 18.22 14.30 11.93
N ASP A 63 17.51 14.44 10.80
CA ASP A 63 16.06 14.70 10.79
C ASP A 63 15.19 13.43 10.94
N ASP A 64 15.78 12.22 10.91
CA ASP A 64 15.13 10.89 11.02
C ASP A 64 13.78 10.80 10.27
N LYS A 65 13.76 11.32 9.04
CA LYS A 65 12.55 11.38 8.23
C LYS A 65 12.19 9.98 7.73
N MET A 66 11.02 9.52 8.16
CA MET A 66 10.38 8.31 7.68
C MET A 66 9.09 8.70 6.95
N ILE A 67 9.07 8.55 5.63
CA ILE A 67 7.94 8.95 4.80
C ILE A 67 7.44 7.73 4.05
N PHE A 68 6.18 7.38 4.26
CA PHE A 68 5.54 6.24 3.60
C PHE A 68 4.27 6.68 2.87
N ASN A 69 3.99 6.01 1.76
CA ASN A 69 2.76 6.14 1.01
C ASN A 69 2.13 4.76 0.80
N ILE A 70 0.82 4.78 0.51
CA ILE A 70 0.06 3.59 0.15
C ILE A 70 0.04 3.52 -1.38
N PRO A 71 0.52 2.43 -2.01
CA PRO A 71 0.48 2.25 -3.45
C PRO A 71 -0.95 1.97 -3.92
N ILE A 72 -1.75 3.03 -3.97
CA ILE A 72 -3.01 3.11 -4.70
C ILE A 72 -2.72 3.75 -6.05
N ARG A 73 -3.40 3.31 -7.11
CA ARG A 73 -3.12 3.76 -8.50
C ARG A 73 -1.67 3.47 -8.95
N THR A 74 -1.07 2.41 -8.41
CA THR A 74 0.27 1.93 -8.76
C THR A 74 0.14 0.65 -9.57
N ILE A 75 0.98 0.49 -10.59
CA ILE A 75 1.06 -0.74 -11.39
C ILE A 75 2.26 -1.53 -10.90
N GLU A 76 2.03 -2.79 -10.51
CA GLU A 76 3.09 -3.77 -10.32
C GLU A 76 3.37 -4.44 -11.67
N TYR A 77 4.58 -4.28 -12.18
CA TYR A 77 5.05 -5.02 -13.34
C TYR A 77 6.05 -6.08 -12.87
N ASN A 78 5.71 -7.35 -13.07
CA ASN A 78 6.53 -8.48 -12.63
C ASN A 78 6.89 -9.36 -13.84
N MET A 79 8.18 -9.44 -14.16
CA MET A 79 8.70 -10.18 -15.32
C MET A 79 8.66 -11.71 -15.13
N ASP A 80 8.59 -12.19 -13.89
CA ASP A 80 8.75 -13.61 -13.54
C ASP A 80 7.41 -14.29 -13.18
N LYS A 81 6.36 -13.52 -12.90
CA LYS A 81 5.02 -14.05 -12.63
C LYS A 81 4.23 -14.19 -13.93
N ARG A 82 4.13 -15.42 -14.45
CA ARG A 82 3.06 -15.82 -15.37
C ARG A 82 1.72 -15.89 -14.63
N PHE A 83 1.18 -14.73 -14.26
CA PHE A 83 -0.26 -14.55 -14.09
C PHE A 83 -0.63 -13.23 -14.78
N MET A 84 -1.19 -13.35 -15.98
CA MET A 84 -1.97 -12.31 -16.61
C MET A 84 -3.43 -12.77 -16.62
N GLU A 85 -4.35 -11.89 -16.26
CA GLU A 85 -5.41 -11.59 -17.22
C GLU A 85 -5.08 -10.27 -17.90
N SER A 86 -5.23 -10.28 -19.22
CA SER A 86 -4.37 -9.56 -20.16
C SER A 86 -5.09 -8.52 -21.01
N GLU A 87 -6.41 -8.39 -20.99
CA GLU A 87 -7.07 -7.37 -21.81
C GLU A 87 -6.75 -5.93 -21.34
N GLN A 88 -6.65 -5.72 -20.04
CA GLN A 88 -6.56 -4.38 -19.45
C GLN A 88 -5.14 -3.78 -19.50
N VAL A 89 -4.12 -4.62 -19.37
CA VAL A 89 -2.72 -4.19 -19.53
C VAL A 89 -2.42 -3.84 -21.00
N LEU A 90 -3.09 -4.50 -21.97
CA LEU A 90 -2.98 -4.16 -23.40
C LEU A 90 -3.60 -2.79 -23.76
N GLN A 91 -4.76 -2.41 -23.21
CA GLN A 91 -5.33 -1.07 -23.43
C GLN A 91 -4.49 0.07 -22.82
N LEU A 92 -3.87 -0.19 -21.67
CA LEU A 92 -3.01 0.78 -20.99
C LEU A 92 -1.76 1.13 -21.81
N ILE A 93 -1.18 0.13 -22.50
CA ILE A 93 0.02 0.32 -23.35
C ILE A 93 -0.36 0.93 -24.71
N LEU A 94 -1.55 0.65 -25.24
CA LEU A 94 -1.99 1.14 -26.56
C LEU A 94 -2.48 2.60 -26.55
N SER A 95 -3.03 3.10 -25.44
CA SER A 95 -3.51 4.49 -25.32
C SER A 95 -2.41 5.54 -25.06
N GLN A 96 -1.28 5.15 -24.46
CA GLN A 96 -0.13 6.04 -24.24
C GLN A 96 0.79 6.19 -25.47
N LYS A 97 0.49 5.51 -26.58
CA LYS A 97 1.20 5.66 -27.87
C LYS A 97 0.54 6.67 -28.84
N MET A 98 -0.56 7.35 -28.46
CA MET A 98 -1.26 8.33 -29.31
C MET A 98 -1.28 9.78 -28.77
N LYS A 99 -0.33 10.14 -27.90
CA LYS A 99 0.06 11.54 -27.63
C LYS A 99 1.57 11.66 -27.60
#